data_AF-A0A0V1MRB2-F1
#
_entry.id   AF-A0A0V1MRB2-F1
#
_cell.length_a   1.000
_cell.length_b   1.000
_cell.length_c   1.000
_cell.angle_alpha   90.00
_cell.angle_beta   90.00
_cell.angle_gamma   90.00
#
_symmetry.space_group_name_H-M   'P 1'
#
loop_
_entity.id
_entity.type
_entity.pdbx_description
1 polymer ?
#
loop_
_entity_poly.entity_id
_entity_poly.type
_entity_poly.pdbx_seq_one_letter_code
_entity_poly.pdbx_strand_id
1 'polypeptide(L)'
;MEHLILLAGIDSADVSKYSAYWELARQLYGPFECTTTMKSGNADVYVHEIPGGQYTNLQFQAYSLGLGDKFEQIKRKYVEADALLGKLIKVTPTSKIVGDLAQFMVHNNLDGPTLLKQASTLSFPESVVQFMQGLVGQPPYGFPEPLRTQILRHRERIDGRPGESLHPVDFESLRQELQQKHEKQIRDVHVISYAMYPKVTEDFLTFVEKYGPVDKLPTHAFFMGLSNGEEIDVELEKGKSMRIKMLAKSSLNAEGEREVFLELNGQLRSFLVKDKEASKDYTSHPKADPAVIGSVGAPMPGEVLQIKVKEGDVVKMKTPLIVITAMKMEMIIESPLDGVVKTVFAKPAMKCHAGDLLVLVERCLSSSSSSSSSSSFPSSLIQSTEFDLLNRLTDGCCINKEPLECGSSREIARRSLE
;
A
#
# COMPACT_ATOMS: atom_id res chain seq x y z
N MET A 1 -39.39 -31.71 -7.83
CA MET A 1 -38.96 -32.77 -6.89
C MET A 1 -39.73 -32.57 -5.60
N GLU A 2 -40.92 -33.17 -5.49
CA GLU A 2 -41.81 -33.11 -4.31
C GLU A 2 -42.25 -34.53 -3.89
N HIS A 3 -41.33 -35.49 -3.94
CA HIS A 3 -41.61 -36.89 -3.56
C HIS A 3 -41.01 -37.30 -2.22
N LEU A 4 -40.50 -36.33 -1.45
CA LEU A 4 -39.98 -36.55 -0.10
C LEU A 4 -41.01 -36.11 0.94
N ILE A 5 -41.11 -36.90 2.01
CA ILE A 5 -42.04 -36.66 3.14
C ILE A 5 -41.71 -35.36 3.89
N LEU A 6 -40.47 -34.87 3.76
CA LEU A 6 -40.01 -33.62 4.33
C LEU A 6 -39.75 -32.60 3.22
N LEU A 7 -40.50 -31.49 3.24
CA LEU A 7 -40.30 -30.34 2.36
C LEU A 7 -39.38 -29.32 3.04
N ALA A 8 -38.62 -28.57 2.23
CA ALA A 8 -37.67 -27.57 2.73
C ALA A 8 -38.32 -26.33 3.39
N GLY A 9 -39.64 -26.14 3.23
CA GLY A 9 -40.39 -25.03 3.83
C GLY A 9 -40.16 -23.66 3.18
N ILE A 10 -39.58 -23.61 1.97
CA ILE A 10 -39.33 -22.39 1.20
C ILE A 10 -39.86 -22.59 -0.23
N ASP A 11 -40.52 -21.57 -0.78
CA ASP A 11 -41.01 -21.60 -2.17
C ASP A 11 -39.85 -21.50 -3.17
N SER A 12 -39.71 -22.54 -3.98
CA SER A 12 -38.69 -22.61 -5.04
C SER A 12 -38.77 -21.48 -6.06
N ALA A 13 -39.97 -20.97 -6.37
CA ALA A 13 -40.15 -19.90 -7.34
C ALA A 13 -39.54 -18.58 -6.85
N ASP A 14 -39.64 -18.31 -5.54
CA ASP A 14 -39.01 -17.14 -4.94
C ASP A 14 -37.49 -17.31 -4.86
N VAL A 15 -37.00 -18.49 -4.50
CA VAL A 15 -35.56 -18.80 -4.53
C VAL A 15 -34.96 -18.57 -5.92
N SER A 16 -35.65 -19.02 -6.98
CA SER A 16 -35.18 -18.81 -8.36
C SER A 16 -35.10 -17.33 -8.75
N LYS A 17 -36.05 -16.49 -8.33
CA LYS A 17 -35.99 -15.03 -8.58
C LYS A 17 -34.78 -14.41 -7.87
N TYR A 18 -34.53 -14.78 -6.63
CA TYR A 18 -33.34 -14.32 -5.89
C TYR A 18 -32.04 -14.82 -6.53
N SER A 19 -31.99 -16.07 -7.01
CA SER A 19 -30.82 -16.64 -7.70
C SER A 19 -30.46 -15.83 -8.94
N ALA A 20 -31.45 -15.51 -9.79
CA ALA A 20 -31.23 -14.74 -11.02
C ALA A 20 -30.62 -13.35 -10.75
N TYR A 21 -31.04 -12.68 -9.67
CA TYR A 21 -30.42 -11.41 -9.25
C TYR A 21 -28.96 -11.60 -8.85
N TRP A 22 -28.66 -12.59 -7.99
CA TRP A 22 -27.30 -12.82 -7.50
C TRP A 22 -26.35 -13.34 -8.57
N GLU A 23 -26.84 -14.06 -9.58
CA GLU A 23 -26.05 -14.47 -10.74
C GLU A 23 -25.51 -13.26 -11.51
N LEU A 24 -26.33 -12.22 -11.70
CA LEU A 24 -25.90 -10.97 -12.34
C LEU A 24 -25.01 -10.14 -11.40
N ALA A 25 -25.42 -9.97 -10.15
CA ALA A 25 -24.68 -9.16 -9.17
C ALA A 25 -23.27 -9.72 -8.91
N ARG A 26 -23.10 -11.05 -8.92
CA ARG A 26 -21.80 -11.71 -8.72
C ARG A 26 -20.78 -11.36 -9.81
N GLN A 27 -21.22 -11.10 -11.05
CA GLN A 27 -20.32 -10.72 -12.14
C GLN A 27 -19.55 -9.42 -11.84
N LEU A 28 -20.13 -8.52 -11.04
CA LEU A 28 -19.48 -7.27 -10.60
C LEU A 28 -18.27 -7.52 -9.69
N TYR A 29 -18.17 -8.72 -9.10
CA TYR A 29 -17.09 -9.12 -8.19
C TYR A 29 -16.10 -10.10 -8.84
N GLY A 30 -16.11 -10.23 -10.17
CA GLY A 30 -15.21 -11.12 -10.92
C GLY A 30 -13.73 -11.07 -10.49
N PRO A 31 -13.12 -9.89 -10.24
CA PRO A 31 -11.74 -9.80 -9.76
C PRO A 31 -11.46 -10.47 -8.40
N PHE A 32 -12.49 -10.76 -7.61
CA PHE A 32 -12.39 -11.38 -6.28
C PHE A 32 -12.76 -12.87 -6.30
N GLU A 33 -12.97 -13.47 -7.47
CA GLU A 33 -13.38 -14.86 -7.58
C GLU A 33 -12.31 -15.84 -7.14
N CYS A 34 -12.63 -16.63 -6.11
CA CYS A 34 -11.77 -17.73 -5.66
C CYS A 34 -11.68 -18.87 -6.69
N THR A 35 -12.60 -18.92 -7.65
CA THR A 35 -12.59 -19.88 -8.75
C THR A 35 -11.43 -19.68 -9.71
N THR A 36 -10.68 -18.59 -9.62
CA THR A 36 -9.38 -18.48 -10.30
C THR A 36 -8.46 -19.62 -9.86
N THR A 37 -8.49 -19.95 -8.57
CA THR A 37 -7.65 -20.99 -7.96
C THR A 37 -8.36 -22.30 -7.66
N MET A 38 -9.67 -22.28 -7.37
CA MET A 38 -10.45 -23.47 -6.99
C MET A 38 -11.78 -23.52 -7.76
N LYS A 39 -11.78 -24.22 -8.91
CA LYS A 39 -12.91 -24.25 -9.86
C LYS A 39 -13.97 -25.33 -9.57
N SER A 40 -13.63 -26.33 -8.77
CA SER A 40 -14.45 -27.50 -8.54
C SER A 40 -14.41 -27.93 -7.08
N GLY A 41 -15.29 -28.86 -6.70
CA GLY A 41 -15.16 -29.57 -5.44
C GLY A 41 -13.81 -30.28 -5.33
N ASN A 42 -13.27 -30.35 -4.12
CA ASN A 42 -12.01 -31.04 -3.82
C ASN A 42 -12.22 -32.00 -2.62
N ALA A 43 -11.96 -33.29 -2.86
CA ALA A 43 -12.07 -34.33 -1.84
C ALA A 43 -10.87 -34.38 -0.87
N ASP A 44 -9.76 -33.72 -1.20
CA ASP A 44 -8.56 -33.62 -0.33
C ASP A 44 -8.89 -32.98 1.02
N VAL A 45 -10.02 -32.26 1.13
CA VAL A 45 -10.51 -31.69 2.39
C VAL A 45 -10.67 -32.75 3.48
N TYR A 46 -10.97 -34.00 3.14
CA TYR A 46 -11.06 -35.10 4.10
C TYR A 46 -9.69 -35.59 4.61
N VAL A 47 -8.61 -35.14 3.99
CA VAL A 47 -7.24 -35.49 4.37
C VAL A 47 -6.59 -34.32 5.12
N HIS A 48 -6.58 -33.14 4.51
CA HIS A 48 -5.88 -31.98 5.09
C HIS A 48 -6.75 -31.15 6.03
N GLU A 49 -8.08 -31.30 5.98
CA GLU A 49 -9.03 -30.61 6.87
C GLU A 49 -8.80 -29.09 6.94
N ILE A 50 -8.45 -28.48 5.80
CA ILE A 50 -8.19 -27.04 5.70
C ILE A 50 -9.56 -26.39 5.44
N PRO A 51 -10.05 -25.48 6.30
CA PRO A 51 -11.31 -24.78 6.08
C PRO A 51 -11.26 -23.92 4.81
N GLY A 52 -12.42 -23.69 4.17
CA GLY A 52 -12.50 -23.02 2.86
C GLY A 52 -11.69 -21.73 2.74
N GLY A 53 -11.96 -20.73 3.59
CA GLY A 53 -11.23 -19.46 3.55
C GLY A 53 -9.74 -19.59 3.87
N GLN A 54 -9.34 -20.59 4.67
CA GLN A 54 -7.93 -20.85 4.94
C GLN A 54 -7.22 -21.41 3.71
N TYR A 55 -7.89 -22.21 2.89
CA TYR A 55 -7.29 -22.80 1.68
C TYR A 55 -6.84 -21.72 0.70
N THR A 56 -7.73 -20.79 0.37
CA THR A 56 -7.44 -19.69 -0.55
C THR A 56 -6.39 -18.73 0.02
N ASN A 57 -6.47 -18.44 1.32
CA ASN A 57 -5.48 -17.60 2.01
C ASN A 57 -4.09 -18.24 2.01
N LEU A 58 -4.00 -19.54 2.32
CA LEU A 58 -2.75 -20.28 2.36
C LEU A 58 -2.10 -20.36 0.98
N GLN A 59 -2.91 -20.50 -0.06
CA GLN A 59 -2.43 -20.49 -1.44
C GLN A 59 -1.86 -19.12 -1.82
N PHE A 60 -2.57 -18.02 -1.52
CA PHE A 60 -2.07 -16.68 -1.77
C PHE A 60 -0.76 -16.40 -1.01
N GLN A 61 -0.68 -16.79 0.26
CA GLN A 61 0.55 -16.67 1.06
C GLN A 61 1.71 -17.46 0.46
N ALA A 62 1.46 -18.69 0.01
CA ALA A 62 2.47 -19.50 -0.67
C ALA A 62 3.01 -18.81 -1.93
N TYR A 63 2.14 -18.21 -2.75
CA TYR A 63 2.56 -17.43 -3.91
C TYR A 63 3.40 -16.21 -3.51
N SER A 64 2.99 -15.43 -2.50
CA SER A 64 3.73 -14.26 -2.02
C SER A 64 5.13 -14.61 -1.49
N LEU A 65 5.31 -15.82 -0.96
CA LEU A 65 6.60 -16.32 -0.45
C LEU A 65 7.44 -17.06 -1.52
N GLY A 66 7.00 -17.08 -2.78
CA GLY A 66 7.68 -17.82 -3.85
C GLY A 66 7.59 -19.35 -3.71
N LEU A 67 6.63 -19.85 -2.91
CA LEU A 67 6.36 -21.26 -2.66
C LEU A 67 5.14 -21.78 -3.43
N GLY A 68 4.62 -21.04 -4.42
CA GLY A 68 3.42 -21.39 -5.19
C GLY A 68 3.49 -22.80 -5.79
N ASP A 69 4.62 -23.16 -6.40
CA ASP A 69 4.83 -24.49 -7.01
C ASP A 69 4.91 -25.63 -5.99
N LYS A 70 5.08 -25.29 -4.70
CA LYS A 70 5.16 -26.25 -3.59
C LYS A 70 3.84 -26.36 -2.83
N PHE A 71 2.73 -25.82 -3.34
CA PHE A 71 1.46 -25.80 -2.62
C PHE A 71 0.95 -27.21 -2.23
N GLU A 72 1.12 -28.21 -3.10
CA GLU A 72 0.81 -29.61 -2.77
C GLU A 72 1.65 -30.13 -1.59
N GLN A 73 2.92 -29.74 -1.50
CA GLN A 73 3.78 -30.06 -0.38
C GLN A 73 3.29 -29.36 0.90
N ILE A 74 2.85 -28.11 0.80
CA ILE A 74 2.27 -27.35 1.92
C ILE A 74 1.02 -28.06 2.45
N LYS A 75 0.11 -28.54 1.58
CA LYS A 75 -1.08 -29.32 2.01
C LYS A 75 -0.68 -30.58 2.78
N ARG A 76 0.35 -31.31 2.33
CA ARG A 76 0.85 -32.49 3.06
C ARG A 76 1.47 -32.12 4.41
N LYS A 77 2.27 -31.04 4.44
CA LYS A 77 2.84 -30.52 5.69
C LYS A 77 1.79 -29.94 6.63
N TYR A 78 0.64 -29.53 6.13
CA TYR A 78 -0.48 -29.09 6.97
C TYR A 78 -1.00 -30.22 7.86
N VAL A 79 -1.13 -31.44 7.31
CA VAL A 79 -1.51 -32.64 8.09
C VAL A 79 -0.45 -32.96 9.15
N GLU A 80 0.82 -32.89 8.78
CA GLU A 80 1.93 -33.14 9.70
C GLU A 80 2.02 -32.09 10.82
N ALA A 81 1.87 -30.82 10.47
CA ALA A 81 1.81 -29.70 11.40
C ALA A 81 0.64 -29.85 12.38
N ASP A 82 -0.54 -30.23 11.91
CA ASP A 82 -1.70 -30.49 12.78
C ASP A 82 -1.43 -31.62 13.77
N ALA A 83 -0.82 -32.71 13.31
CA ALA A 83 -0.43 -33.82 14.18
C ALA A 83 0.61 -33.38 15.25
N LEU A 84 1.61 -32.59 14.86
CA LEU A 84 2.63 -32.05 15.79
C LEU A 84 2.02 -31.11 16.83
N LEU A 85 0.98 -30.36 16.45
CA LEU A 85 0.27 -29.43 17.33
C LEU A 85 -0.80 -30.11 18.22
N GLY A 86 -0.99 -31.43 18.09
CA GLY A 86 -1.92 -32.20 18.93
C GLY A 86 -3.31 -32.40 18.32
N LYS A 87 -3.44 -32.35 16.99
CA LYS A 87 -4.68 -32.50 16.23
C LYS A 87 -5.75 -31.50 16.67
N LEU A 88 -5.57 -30.26 16.24
CA LEU A 88 -6.44 -29.16 16.63
C LEU A 88 -7.79 -29.24 15.93
N ILE A 89 -8.81 -28.67 16.57
CA ILE A 89 -10.02 -28.23 15.87
C ILE A 89 -9.61 -27.00 15.06
N LYS A 90 -9.67 -27.10 13.73
CA LYS A 90 -9.14 -26.10 12.81
C LYS A 90 -10.24 -25.17 12.32
N VAL A 91 -10.27 -23.97 12.89
CA VAL A 91 -11.10 -22.82 12.49
C VAL A 91 -10.29 -21.55 12.72
N THR A 92 -10.73 -20.37 12.28
CA THR A 92 -9.97 -19.16 12.59
C THR A 92 -9.96 -18.93 14.12
N PRO A 93 -8.78 -18.74 14.76
CA PRO A 93 -7.43 -18.59 14.19
C PRO A 93 -6.54 -19.86 14.18
N THR A 94 -6.96 -20.99 14.77
CA THR A 94 -6.18 -22.24 14.83
C THR A 94 -5.82 -22.81 13.45
N SER A 95 -6.69 -22.67 12.45
CA SER A 95 -6.41 -23.07 11.07
C SER A 95 -5.24 -22.30 10.45
N LYS A 96 -5.07 -21.02 10.84
CA LYS A 96 -3.93 -20.19 10.44
C LYS A 96 -2.65 -20.67 11.12
N ILE A 97 -2.70 -20.98 12.41
CA ILE A 97 -1.55 -21.48 13.19
C ILE A 97 -0.95 -22.74 12.55
N VAL A 98 -1.80 -23.70 12.20
CA VAL A 98 -1.37 -24.92 11.48
C VAL A 98 -0.78 -24.57 10.10
N GLY A 99 -1.38 -23.61 9.39
CA GLY A 99 -0.92 -23.16 8.07
C GLY A 99 0.44 -22.46 8.10
N ASP A 100 0.66 -21.59 9.08
CA ASP A 100 1.93 -20.89 9.28
C ASP A 100 3.05 -21.90 9.61
N LEU A 101 2.77 -22.89 10.47
CA LEU A 101 3.71 -23.97 10.77
C LEU A 101 4.03 -24.82 9.53
N ALA A 102 3.02 -25.17 8.74
CA ALA A 102 3.20 -25.96 7.52
C ALA A 102 4.09 -25.23 6.48
N GLN A 103 3.83 -23.94 6.25
CA GLN A 103 4.66 -23.12 5.38
C GLN A 103 6.09 -22.99 5.91
N PHE A 104 6.24 -22.78 7.22
CA PHE A 104 7.56 -22.75 7.88
C PHE A 104 8.33 -24.06 7.67
N MET A 105 7.67 -25.21 7.80
CA MET A 105 8.27 -26.52 7.56
C MET A 105 8.70 -26.69 6.09
N VAL A 106 7.87 -26.28 5.12
CA VAL A 106 8.23 -26.35 3.70
C VAL A 106 9.40 -25.42 3.37
N HIS A 107 9.37 -24.18 3.85
CA HIS A 107 10.40 -23.19 3.58
C HIS A 107 11.78 -23.63 4.10
N ASN A 108 11.82 -24.23 5.29
CA ASN A 108 13.04 -24.69 5.93
C ASN A 108 13.40 -26.16 5.62
N ASN A 109 12.65 -26.82 4.72
CA ASN A 109 12.81 -28.23 4.38
C ASN A 109 12.79 -29.18 5.60
N LEU A 110 11.90 -28.92 6.56
CA LEU A 110 11.78 -29.68 7.81
C LEU A 110 10.72 -30.79 7.71
N ASP A 111 11.03 -31.95 8.28
CA ASP A 111 10.05 -32.96 8.69
C ASP A 111 9.77 -32.88 10.20
N GLY A 112 8.71 -33.54 10.65
CA GLY A 112 8.27 -33.53 12.03
C GLY A 112 9.34 -34.04 13.00
N PRO A 113 10.00 -35.18 12.74
CA PRO A 113 11.09 -35.66 13.58
C PRO A 113 12.26 -34.67 13.70
N THR A 114 12.66 -34.03 12.60
CA THR A 114 13.74 -33.03 12.59
C THR A 114 13.32 -31.76 13.33
N LEU A 115 12.09 -31.29 13.10
CA LEU A 115 11.52 -30.15 13.81
C LEU A 115 11.50 -30.37 15.32
N LEU A 116 11.04 -31.54 15.78
CA LEU A 116 11.02 -31.88 17.22
C LEU A 116 12.43 -31.90 17.83
N LYS A 117 13.44 -32.40 17.10
CA LYS A 117 14.84 -32.40 17.57
C LYS A 117 15.44 -31.00 17.65
N GLN A 118 15.02 -30.09 16.76
CA GLN A 118 15.58 -28.74 16.62
C GLN A 118 14.69 -27.65 17.20
N ALA A 119 13.54 -27.97 17.81
CA ALA A 119 12.57 -26.97 18.22
C ALA A 119 13.14 -25.94 19.23
N SER A 120 14.12 -26.32 20.04
CA SER A 120 14.77 -25.39 20.96
C SER A 120 15.66 -24.35 20.29
N THR A 121 16.07 -24.56 19.03
CA THR A 121 16.94 -23.64 18.28
C THR A 121 16.19 -22.87 17.19
N LEU A 122 15.12 -23.44 16.64
CA LEU A 122 14.31 -22.83 15.59
C LEU A 122 13.52 -21.61 16.07
N SER A 123 13.35 -20.63 15.19
CA SER A 123 12.49 -19.46 15.39
C SER A 123 11.14 -19.70 14.74
N PHE A 124 10.16 -20.10 15.53
CA PHE A 124 8.81 -20.42 15.06
C PHE A 124 8.00 -19.18 14.66
N PRO A 125 7.01 -19.33 13.76
CA PRO A 125 6.03 -18.27 13.49
C PRO A 125 5.34 -17.81 14.77
N GLU A 126 5.12 -16.50 14.90
CA GLU A 126 4.56 -15.91 16.12
C GLU A 126 3.16 -16.47 16.47
N SER A 127 2.34 -16.82 15.47
CA SER A 127 1.05 -17.47 15.68
C SER A 127 1.16 -18.81 16.42
N VAL A 128 2.18 -19.61 16.09
CA VAL A 128 2.48 -20.89 16.75
C VAL A 128 2.96 -20.65 18.17
N VAL A 129 3.82 -19.64 18.37
CA VAL A 129 4.31 -19.31 19.71
C VAL A 129 3.16 -18.82 20.60
N GLN A 130 2.32 -17.92 20.12
CA GLN A 130 1.15 -17.41 20.86
C GLN A 130 0.14 -18.51 21.19
N PHE A 131 -0.08 -19.45 20.26
CA PHE A 131 -0.85 -20.65 20.54
C PHE A 131 -0.23 -21.45 21.69
N MET A 132 1.07 -21.77 21.61
CA MET A 132 1.79 -22.51 22.66
C MET A 132 1.79 -21.77 24.01
N GLN A 133 1.76 -20.44 24.01
CA GLN A 133 1.62 -19.64 25.23
C GLN A 133 0.25 -19.82 25.88
N GLY A 134 -0.80 -20.14 25.12
CA GLY A 134 -2.18 -20.22 25.60
C GLY A 134 -3.03 -19.00 25.27
N LEU A 135 -2.54 -18.04 24.47
CA LEU A 135 -3.26 -16.82 24.10
C LEU A 135 -4.52 -17.06 23.25
N VAL A 136 -4.61 -18.23 22.63
CA VAL A 136 -5.76 -18.65 21.80
C VAL A 136 -6.71 -19.57 22.59
N GLY A 137 -6.47 -19.73 23.90
CA GLY A 137 -7.18 -20.67 24.76
C GLY A 137 -6.45 -22.01 24.87
N GLN A 138 -7.13 -22.95 25.52
CA GLN A 138 -6.56 -24.26 25.87
C GLN A 138 -7.08 -25.34 24.90
N PRO A 139 -6.20 -26.13 24.26
CA PRO A 139 -6.63 -27.25 23.43
C PRO A 139 -7.27 -28.36 24.29
N PRO A 140 -8.29 -29.09 23.78
CA PRO A 140 -9.04 -30.08 24.57
C PRO A 140 -8.19 -31.19 25.22
N TYR A 141 -7.07 -31.54 24.60
CA TYR A 141 -6.17 -32.60 25.07
C TYR A 141 -4.86 -32.08 25.64
N GLY A 142 -4.79 -30.79 25.96
CA GLY A 142 -3.57 -30.13 26.39
C GLY A 142 -2.57 -29.89 25.25
N PHE A 143 -1.48 -29.22 25.57
CA PHE A 143 -0.44 -28.89 24.60
C PHE A 143 0.56 -30.05 24.45
N PRO A 144 1.13 -30.26 23.26
CA PRO A 144 2.12 -31.29 23.03
C PRO A 144 3.45 -30.94 23.73
N GLU A 145 3.90 -31.80 24.65
CA GLU A 145 5.22 -31.73 25.29
C GLU A 145 6.13 -32.84 24.70
N PRO A 146 7.46 -32.61 24.55
CA PRO A 146 8.23 -31.44 25.00
C PRO A 146 8.19 -30.23 24.04
N LEU A 147 7.40 -30.30 22.97
CA LEU A 147 7.39 -29.27 21.91
C LEU A 147 7.01 -27.89 22.45
N ARG A 148 5.96 -27.77 23.27
CA ARG A 148 5.56 -26.50 23.91
C ARG A 148 6.72 -25.93 24.73
N THR A 149 7.33 -26.73 25.59
CA THR A 149 8.47 -26.28 26.42
C THR A 149 9.63 -25.79 25.57
N GLN A 150 9.95 -26.48 24.47
CA GLN A 150 11.04 -26.10 23.57
C GLN A 150 10.76 -24.82 22.77
N ILE A 151 9.51 -24.62 22.31
CA ILE A 151 9.09 -23.41 21.60
C ILE A 151 9.09 -22.20 22.54
N LEU A 152 8.51 -22.34 23.74
CA LEU A 152 8.36 -21.23 24.66
C LEU A 152 9.67 -20.82 25.32
N ARG A 153 10.55 -21.79 25.61
CA ARG A 153 11.81 -21.56 26.34
C ARG A 153 11.54 -20.88 27.68
N HIS A 154 11.70 -19.56 27.75
CA HIS A 154 11.49 -18.72 28.92
C HIS A 154 10.25 -17.83 28.84
N ARG A 155 9.47 -17.92 27.74
CA ARG A 155 8.23 -17.15 27.57
C ARG A 155 7.17 -17.62 28.56
N GLU A 156 6.35 -16.66 29.01
CA GLU A 156 5.27 -16.90 29.95
C GLU A 156 4.20 -17.82 29.36
N ARG A 157 3.66 -18.69 30.21
CA ARG A 157 2.52 -19.57 29.93
C ARG A 157 1.27 -18.95 30.54
N ILE A 158 0.21 -18.91 29.75
CA ILE A 158 -1.12 -18.47 30.17
C ILE A 158 -1.98 -19.73 30.34
N ASP A 159 -2.45 -19.90 31.57
CA ASP A 159 -3.41 -20.94 31.92
C ASP A 159 -4.80 -20.31 32.04
N GLY A 160 -5.83 -21.03 31.59
CA GLY A 160 -7.22 -20.54 31.60
C GLY A 160 -7.57 -19.62 30.43
N ARG A 161 -8.49 -18.68 30.66
CA ARG A 161 -9.09 -17.82 29.63
C ARG A 161 -8.26 -16.53 29.46
N PRO A 162 -7.64 -16.28 28.29
CA PRO A 162 -6.76 -15.12 28.10
C PRO A 162 -7.39 -13.76 28.38
N GLY A 163 -8.69 -13.60 28.09
CA GLY A 163 -9.42 -12.36 28.34
C GLY A 163 -9.82 -12.12 29.80
N GLU A 164 -9.40 -12.97 30.74
CA GLU A 164 -9.68 -12.79 32.18
C GLU A 164 -8.69 -11.84 32.85
N SER A 165 -7.43 -11.83 32.40
CA SER A 165 -6.39 -10.95 32.91
C SER A 165 -6.35 -9.57 32.25
N LEU A 166 -7.16 -9.35 31.20
CA LEU A 166 -7.21 -8.07 30.50
C LEU A 166 -7.97 -7.02 31.32
N HIS A 167 -7.43 -5.80 31.35
CA HIS A 167 -8.12 -4.67 31.96
C HIS A 167 -9.39 -4.30 31.18
N PRO A 168 -10.47 -3.85 31.86
CA PRO A 168 -11.64 -3.31 31.20
C PRO A 168 -11.28 -2.15 30.27
N VAL A 169 -11.92 -2.11 29.10
CA VAL A 169 -11.74 -1.02 28.13
C VAL A 169 -12.52 0.22 28.58
N ASP A 170 -11.86 1.37 28.58
CA ASP A 170 -12.49 2.67 28.82
C ASP A 170 -13.06 3.25 27.52
N PHE A 171 -14.35 3.02 27.28
CA PHE A 171 -15.03 3.50 26.07
C PHE A 171 -15.18 5.03 26.02
N GLU A 172 -15.21 5.72 27.16
CA GLU A 172 -15.33 7.18 27.17
C GLU A 172 -14.00 7.83 26.76
N SER A 173 -12.88 7.30 27.26
CA SER A 173 -11.55 7.72 26.81
C SER A 173 -11.38 7.50 25.29
N LEU A 174 -11.77 6.33 24.77
CA LEU A 174 -11.68 6.05 23.33
C LEU A 174 -12.57 6.98 22.49
N ARG A 175 -13.76 7.33 23.00
CA ARG A 175 -14.65 8.29 22.33
C ARG A 175 -14.00 9.66 22.24
N GLN A 176 -13.43 10.16 23.35
CA GLN A 176 -12.78 11.47 23.40
C GLN A 176 -11.57 11.52 22.45
N GLU A 177 -10.77 10.46 22.40
CA GLU A 177 -9.65 10.35 21.48
C GLU A 177 -10.11 10.45 20.01
N LEU A 178 -11.15 9.71 19.63
CA LEU A 178 -11.70 9.77 18.28
C LEU A 178 -12.27 11.15 17.94
N GLN A 179 -12.96 11.80 18.88
CA GLN A 179 -13.54 13.14 18.70
C GLN A 179 -12.46 14.22 18.55
N GLN A 180 -11.29 14.05 19.16
CA GLN A 180 -10.17 14.98 18.98
C GLN A 180 -9.51 14.84 17.61
N LYS A 181 -9.48 13.62 17.07
CA LYS A 181 -8.83 13.30 15.79
C LYS A 181 -9.70 13.58 14.57
N HIS A 182 -11.02 13.46 14.71
CA HIS A 182 -11.96 13.50 13.60
C HIS A 182 -13.07 14.53 13.82
N GLU A 183 -13.39 15.31 12.78
CA GLU A 183 -14.36 16.41 12.85
C GLU A 183 -15.82 15.92 12.84
N LYS A 184 -16.04 14.62 12.59
CA LYS A 184 -17.38 14.02 12.49
C LYS A 184 -17.92 13.56 13.85
N GLN A 185 -19.24 13.54 13.94
CA GLN A 185 -19.93 12.97 15.09
C GLN A 185 -19.58 11.49 15.27
N ILE A 186 -18.85 11.20 16.36
CA ILE A 186 -18.47 9.84 16.73
C ILE A 186 -19.67 9.11 17.33
N ARG A 187 -20.06 8.01 16.68
CA ARG A 187 -21.12 7.10 17.13
C ARG A 187 -20.53 5.97 17.95
N ASP A 188 -21.35 5.30 18.75
CA ASP A 188 -20.95 4.15 19.57
C ASP A 188 -20.33 3.03 18.71
N VAL A 189 -20.86 2.83 17.51
CA VAL A 189 -20.32 1.87 16.52
C VAL A 189 -18.89 2.21 16.08
N HIS A 190 -18.48 3.48 16.08
CA HIS A 190 -17.09 3.86 15.81
C HIS A 190 -16.20 3.56 17.02
N VAL A 191 -16.68 3.79 18.24
CA VAL A 191 -15.93 3.51 19.47
C VAL A 191 -15.65 2.02 19.61
N ILE A 192 -16.66 1.16 19.42
CA ILE A 192 -16.46 -0.31 19.46
C ILE A 192 -15.57 -0.78 18.31
N SER A 193 -15.70 -0.19 17.11
CA SER A 193 -14.83 -0.53 15.98
C SER A 193 -13.37 -0.16 16.28
N TYR A 194 -13.14 1.00 16.91
CA TYR A 194 -11.82 1.44 17.32
C TYR A 194 -11.23 0.53 18.41
N ALA A 195 -12.04 0.09 19.38
CA ALA A 195 -11.60 -0.87 20.39
C ALA A 195 -11.16 -2.22 19.77
N MET A 196 -11.84 -2.69 18.72
CA MET A 196 -11.51 -3.95 18.04
C MET A 196 -10.38 -3.82 17.02
N TYR A 197 -10.39 -2.73 16.23
CA TYR A 197 -9.48 -2.47 15.12
C TYR A 197 -9.10 -0.98 15.06
N PRO A 198 -8.19 -0.50 15.93
CA PRO A 198 -7.91 0.93 16.07
C PRO A 198 -7.48 1.58 14.76
N LYS A 199 -6.44 1.02 14.13
CA LYS A 199 -5.89 1.56 12.89
C LYS A 199 -6.85 1.47 11.70
N VAL A 200 -7.54 0.33 11.55
CA VAL A 200 -8.51 0.16 10.45
C VAL A 200 -9.66 1.17 10.58
N THR A 201 -10.08 1.45 11.81
CA THR A 201 -11.13 2.44 12.08
C THR A 201 -10.66 3.86 11.76
N GLU A 202 -9.45 4.24 12.16
CA GLU A 202 -8.86 5.55 11.80
C GLU A 202 -8.70 5.72 10.28
N ASP A 203 -8.16 4.70 9.60
CA ASP A 203 -8.01 4.70 8.15
C ASP A 203 -9.38 4.81 7.46
N PHE A 204 -10.41 4.11 7.97
CA PHE A 204 -11.78 4.19 7.47
C PHE A 204 -12.40 5.58 7.69
N LEU A 205 -12.27 6.17 8.88
CA LEU A 205 -12.82 7.50 9.17
C LEU A 205 -12.16 8.57 8.29
N THR A 206 -10.83 8.51 8.16
CA THR A 206 -10.07 9.40 7.26
C THR A 206 -10.50 9.23 5.81
N PHE A 207 -10.73 7.98 5.38
CA PHE A 207 -11.23 7.69 4.03
C PHE A 207 -12.62 8.28 3.80
N VAL A 208 -13.54 8.14 4.76
CA VAL A 208 -14.91 8.68 4.69
C VAL A 208 -14.93 10.21 4.80
N GLU A 209 -14.01 10.83 5.52
CA GLU A 209 -13.79 12.29 5.52
C GLU A 209 -13.34 12.79 4.15
N LYS A 210 -12.39 12.08 3.53
CA LYS A 210 -11.83 12.46 2.23
C LYS A 210 -12.77 12.23 1.06
N TYR A 211 -13.46 11.08 1.02
CA TYR A 211 -14.23 10.65 -0.15
C TYR A 211 -15.75 10.68 0.05
N GLY A 212 -16.22 10.86 1.28
CA GLY A 212 -17.65 10.85 1.58
C GLY A 212 -18.28 9.45 1.52
N PRO A 213 -19.62 9.36 1.33
CA PRO A 213 -20.39 8.13 1.42
C PRO A 213 -20.30 7.30 0.12
N VAL A 214 -19.15 6.70 -0.12
CA VAL A 214 -18.91 5.87 -1.33
C VAL A 214 -19.74 4.58 -1.36
N ASP A 215 -20.33 4.18 -0.24
CA ASP A 215 -21.28 3.05 -0.15
C ASP A 215 -22.58 3.29 -0.93
N LYS A 216 -22.86 4.53 -1.32
CA LYS A 216 -24.00 4.89 -2.16
C LYS A 216 -23.74 4.71 -3.66
N LEU A 217 -22.48 4.52 -4.04
CA LEU A 217 -22.13 4.32 -5.44
C LEU A 217 -22.56 2.91 -5.91
N PRO A 218 -23.03 2.77 -7.17
CA PRO A 218 -23.14 1.47 -7.79
C PRO A 218 -21.81 0.72 -7.76
N THR A 219 -21.85 -0.60 -7.56
CA THR A 219 -20.65 -1.44 -7.38
C THR A 219 -19.63 -1.29 -8.52
N HIS A 220 -20.08 -1.18 -9.77
CA HIS A 220 -19.16 -1.02 -10.91
C HIS A 220 -18.47 0.35 -10.88
N ALA A 221 -19.20 1.42 -10.55
CA ALA A 221 -18.65 2.75 -10.41
C ALA A 221 -17.68 2.84 -9.22
N PHE A 222 -17.95 2.11 -8.13
CA PHE A 222 -17.04 2.01 -6.99
C PHE A 222 -15.70 1.35 -7.36
N PHE A 223 -15.71 0.25 -8.11
CA PHE A 223 -14.47 -0.48 -8.46
C PHE A 223 -13.73 0.09 -9.68
N MET A 224 -14.46 0.56 -10.69
CA MET A 224 -13.88 0.91 -11.99
C MET A 224 -13.99 2.40 -12.32
N GLY A 225 -14.77 3.16 -11.56
CA GLY A 225 -15.18 4.50 -11.92
C GLY A 225 -16.15 4.50 -13.11
N LEU A 226 -16.38 5.69 -13.66
CA LEU A 226 -17.27 5.89 -14.82
C LEU A 226 -16.48 5.97 -16.13
N SER A 227 -17.12 5.48 -17.18
CA SER A 227 -16.69 5.58 -18.59
C SER A 227 -17.11 6.92 -19.19
N ASN A 228 -16.46 7.36 -20.26
CA ASN A 228 -16.86 8.60 -20.94
C ASN A 228 -18.28 8.46 -21.51
N GLY A 229 -19.13 9.44 -21.22
CA GLY A 229 -20.55 9.45 -21.57
C GLY A 229 -21.46 8.71 -20.58
N GLU A 230 -20.91 7.97 -19.62
CA GLU A 230 -21.67 7.21 -18.63
C GLU A 230 -22.30 8.13 -17.57
N GLU A 231 -23.53 7.81 -17.18
CA GLU A 231 -24.34 8.57 -16.22
C GLU A 231 -24.88 7.63 -15.15
N ILE A 232 -24.80 8.07 -13.90
CA ILE A 232 -25.36 7.36 -12.74
C ILE A 232 -26.17 8.32 -11.88
N ASP A 233 -27.25 7.81 -11.30
CA ASP A 233 -28.03 8.51 -10.27
C ASP A 233 -27.69 7.89 -8.90
N VAL A 234 -27.18 8.72 -7.97
CA VAL A 234 -26.75 8.30 -6.63
C VAL A 234 -27.71 8.89 -5.60
N GLU A 235 -28.42 8.03 -4.86
CA GLU A 235 -29.25 8.47 -3.73
C GLU A 235 -28.39 8.63 -2.48
N LEU A 236 -28.20 9.88 -2.03
CA LEU A 236 -27.38 10.19 -0.86
C LEU A 236 -28.18 10.02 0.43
N GLU A 237 -29.40 10.57 0.42
CA GLU A 237 -30.39 10.50 1.50
C GLU A 237 -31.77 10.39 0.86
N LYS A 238 -32.78 10.00 1.65
CA LYS A 238 -34.16 9.87 1.17
C LYS A 238 -34.63 11.19 0.54
N GLY A 239 -34.90 11.17 -0.76
CA GLY A 239 -35.34 12.35 -1.53
C GLY A 239 -34.21 13.30 -1.97
N LYS A 240 -32.94 12.95 -1.71
CA LYS A 240 -31.76 13.69 -2.17
C LYS A 240 -30.90 12.80 -3.04
N SER A 241 -31.06 12.93 -4.36
CA SER A 241 -30.25 12.27 -5.36
C SER A 241 -29.27 13.23 -6.03
N MET A 242 -28.16 12.67 -6.52
CA MET A 242 -27.17 13.36 -7.31
C MET A 242 -26.94 12.58 -8.60
N ARG A 243 -27.19 13.25 -9.72
CA ARG A 243 -26.88 12.76 -11.05
C ARG A 243 -25.45 13.11 -11.39
N ILE A 244 -24.65 12.10 -11.69
CA ILE A 244 -23.23 12.22 -12.04
C ILE A 244 -23.06 11.67 -13.44
N LYS A 245 -22.58 12.51 -14.36
CA LYS A 245 -22.21 12.10 -15.71
C LYS A 245 -20.75 12.38 -15.98
N MET A 246 -20.04 11.36 -16.43
CA MET A 246 -18.64 11.46 -16.83
C MET A 246 -18.56 11.94 -18.27
N LEU A 247 -17.95 13.10 -18.53
CA LEU A 247 -17.86 13.65 -19.87
C LEU A 247 -16.57 13.21 -20.58
N ALA A 248 -15.41 13.55 -19.99
CA ALA A 248 -14.11 13.27 -20.59
C ALA A 248 -12.97 13.29 -19.55
N LYS A 249 -11.88 12.59 -19.86
CA LYS A 249 -10.61 12.62 -19.12
C LYS A 249 -9.54 13.19 -20.05
N SER A 250 -8.74 14.14 -19.57
CA SER A 250 -7.63 14.70 -20.35
C SER A 250 -6.43 13.74 -20.44
N SER A 251 -5.47 14.09 -21.28
CA SER A 251 -4.11 13.54 -21.21
C SER A 251 -3.43 13.94 -19.89
N LEU A 252 -2.37 13.21 -19.54
CA LEU A 252 -1.53 13.49 -18.37
C LEU A 252 -0.84 14.85 -18.55
N ASN A 253 -0.88 15.70 -17.52
CA ASN A 253 -0.11 16.94 -17.47
C ASN A 253 1.33 16.71 -16.97
N ALA A 254 2.13 17.78 -16.90
CA ALA A 254 3.54 17.70 -16.51
C ALA A 254 3.73 17.24 -15.04
N GLU A 255 2.71 17.44 -14.21
CA GLU A 255 2.64 17.12 -12.79
C GLU A 255 2.13 15.68 -12.54
N GLY A 256 1.80 14.92 -13.59
CA GLY A 256 1.28 13.56 -13.48
C GLY A 256 -0.21 13.47 -13.12
N GLU A 257 -0.98 14.50 -13.44
CA GLU A 257 -2.41 14.62 -13.17
C GLU A 257 -3.23 14.62 -14.46
N ARG A 258 -4.49 14.22 -14.35
CA ARG A 258 -5.48 14.29 -15.42
C ARG A 258 -6.62 15.18 -14.98
N GLU A 259 -7.06 16.04 -15.88
CA GLU A 259 -8.29 16.78 -15.70
C GLU A 259 -9.49 15.89 -16.05
N VAL A 260 -10.43 15.80 -15.12
CA VAL A 260 -11.64 14.99 -15.21
C VAL A 260 -12.83 15.92 -15.29
N PHE A 261 -13.58 15.86 -16.39
CA PHE A 261 -14.79 16.65 -16.61
C PHE A 261 -16.02 15.84 -16.25
N LEU A 262 -16.80 16.34 -15.29
CA LEU A 262 -18.04 15.75 -14.81
C LEU A 262 -19.18 16.74 -14.99
N GLU A 263 -20.38 16.24 -15.23
CA GLU A 263 -21.61 17.01 -15.08
C GLU A 263 -22.33 16.50 -13.83
N LEU A 264 -22.57 17.39 -12.87
CA LEU A 264 -23.25 17.11 -11.61
C LEU A 264 -24.57 17.86 -11.58
N ASN A 265 -25.71 17.14 -11.63
CA ASN A 265 -27.04 17.74 -11.71
C ASN A 265 -27.16 18.83 -12.81
N GLY A 266 -26.56 18.60 -13.98
CA GLY A 266 -26.54 19.55 -15.10
C GLY A 266 -25.46 20.64 -15.02
N GLN A 267 -24.66 20.69 -13.94
CA GLN A 267 -23.56 21.65 -13.80
C GLN A 267 -22.22 21.00 -14.16
N LEU A 268 -21.50 21.60 -15.12
CA LEU A 268 -20.16 21.19 -15.47
C LEU A 268 -19.18 21.48 -14.32
N ARG A 269 -18.40 20.48 -13.93
CA ARG A 269 -17.28 20.59 -12.99
C ARG A 269 -16.04 19.92 -13.58
N SER A 270 -14.88 20.50 -13.36
CA SER A 270 -13.60 19.85 -13.64
C SER A 270 -12.77 19.69 -12.38
N PHE A 271 -11.99 18.61 -12.33
CA PHE A 271 -11.12 18.28 -11.20
C PHE A 271 -9.79 17.76 -11.74
N LEU A 272 -8.69 18.16 -11.12
CA LEU A 272 -7.38 17.55 -11.35
C LEU A 272 -7.21 16.33 -10.45
N VAL A 273 -6.91 15.18 -11.05
CA VAL A 273 -6.73 13.91 -10.35
C VAL A 273 -5.36 13.35 -10.71
N LYS A 274 -4.51 13.18 -9.70
CA LYS A 274 -3.19 12.58 -9.88
C LYS A 274 -3.30 11.11 -10.29
N ASP A 275 -2.73 10.77 -11.45
CA ASP A 275 -2.68 9.40 -11.97
C ASP A 275 -1.44 8.69 -11.39
N LYS A 276 -1.61 8.05 -10.23
CA LYS A 276 -0.52 7.38 -9.51
C LYS A 276 0.16 6.26 -10.29
N GLU A 277 -0.49 5.69 -11.29
CA GLU A 277 0.05 4.59 -12.09
C GLU A 277 0.89 5.16 -13.23
N ALA A 278 0.33 6.09 -14.00
CA ALA A 278 1.05 6.77 -15.08
C ALA A 278 2.15 7.71 -14.57
N SER A 279 2.02 8.25 -13.35
CA SER A 279 3.02 9.15 -12.77
C SER A 279 4.26 8.45 -12.22
N LYS A 280 4.28 7.10 -12.12
CA LYS A 280 5.46 6.36 -11.67
C LYS A 280 6.63 6.47 -12.64
N ASP A 281 6.32 6.57 -13.93
CA ASP A 281 7.32 6.70 -15.01
C ASP A 281 7.48 8.16 -15.49
N TYR A 282 6.67 9.08 -14.96
CA TYR A 282 6.63 10.48 -15.39
C TYR A 282 7.34 11.39 -14.39
N THR A 283 8.67 11.44 -14.45
CA THR A 283 9.46 12.47 -13.75
C THR A 283 9.82 13.59 -14.73
N SER A 284 9.07 14.69 -14.68
CA SER A 284 9.43 15.91 -15.39
C SER A 284 10.59 16.59 -14.66
N HIS A 285 11.74 16.70 -15.31
CA HIS A 285 12.90 17.41 -14.79
C HIS A 285 12.96 18.83 -15.38
N PRO A 286 13.41 19.83 -14.61
CA PRO A 286 13.63 21.18 -15.15
C PRO A 286 14.57 21.10 -16.36
N LYS A 287 14.31 21.87 -17.41
CA LYS A 287 15.14 21.89 -18.61
C LYS A 287 16.29 22.89 -18.47
N ALA A 288 17.42 22.57 -19.08
CA ALA A 288 18.54 23.49 -19.15
C ALA A 288 18.19 24.70 -20.04
N ASP A 289 18.49 25.90 -19.55
CA ASP A 289 18.30 27.14 -20.29
C ASP A 289 19.47 27.35 -21.28
N PRO A 290 19.23 27.33 -22.60
CA PRO A 290 20.28 27.55 -23.60
C PRO A 290 20.93 28.94 -23.53
N ALA A 291 20.24 29.93 -22.95
CA ALA A 291 20.77 31.28 -22.79
C ALA A 291 21.83 31.36 -21.68
N VAL A 292 21.86 30.39 -20.76
CA VAL A 292 22.78 30.34 -19.63
C VAL A 292 23.83 29.25 -19.89
N ILE A 293 25.05 29.66 -20.28
CA ILE A 293 26.15 28.73 -20.59
C ILE A 293 26.43 27.75 -19.43
N GLY A 294 26.25 28.20 -18.19
CA GLY A 294 26.42 27.39 -16.98
C GLY A 294 25.28 26.42 -16.66
N SER A 295 24.17 26.47 -17.41
CA SER A 295 23.03 25.56 -17.26
C SER A 295 23.30 24.28 -18.04
N VAL A 296 23.91 23.28 -17.39
CA VAL A 296 24.35 22.05 -18.03
C VAL A 296 23.22 21.04 -18.09
N GLY A 297 22.69 20.82 -19.30
CA GLY A 297 21.65 19.83 -19.59
C GLY A 297 22.19 18.47 -20.02
N ALA A 298 21.34 17.43 -19.92
CA ALA A 298 21.61 16.11 -20.45
C ALA A 298 21.62 16.14 -21.98
N PRO A 299 22.70 15.71 -22.66
CA PRO A 299 22.80 15.77 -24.12
C PRO A 299 21.94 14.72 -24.82
N MET A 300 21.60 13.64 -24.12
CA MET A 300 20.79 12.53 -24.63
C MET A 300 20.01 11.86 -23.50
N PRO A 301 18.94 11.10 -23.81
CA PRO A 301 18.25 10.31 -22.81
C PRO A 301 19.15 9.20 -22.25
N GLY A 302 19.11 8.99 -20.93
CA GLY A 302 19.96 8.03 -20.24
C GLY A 302 19.70 7.96 -18.74
N GLU A 303 20.61 7.32 -18.01
CA GLU A 303 20.56 7.19 -16.55
C GLU A 303 21.85 7.70 -15.91
N VAL A 304 21.74 8.48 -14.83
CA VAL A 304 22.89 9.02 -14.10
C VAL A 304 23.57 7.91 -13.31
N LEU A 305 24.79 7.54 -13.72
CA LEU A 305 25.61 6.54 -13.03
C LEU A 305 26.31 7.14 -11.81
N GLN A 306 26.96 8.30 -11.99
CA GLN A 306 27.80 8.87 -10.95
C GLN A 306 27.84 10.39 -11.04
N ILE A 307 27.81 11.04 -9.88
CA ILE A 307 28.00 12.48 -9.72
C ILE A 307 29.41 12.70 -9.16
N LYS A 308 30.21 13.54 -9.82
CA LYS A 308 31.63 13.79 -9.50
C LYS A 308 31.87 15.09 -8.75
N VAL A 309 30.86 15.94 -8.62
CA VAL A 309 30.94 17.26 -7.99
C VAL A 309 29.84 17.46 -6.95
N LYS A 310 30.08 18.39 -6.04
CA LYS A 310 29.12 18.84 -5.03
C LYS A 310 28.86 20.34 -5.18
N GLU A 311 27.76 20.80 -4.60
CA GLU A 311 27.46 22.23 -4.52
C GLU A 311 28.57 22.96 -3.77
N GLY A 312 29.02 24.09 -4.31
CA GLY A 312 30.15 24.87 -3.81
C GLY A 312 31.52 24.48 -4.40
N ASP A 313 31.63 23.39 -5.18
CA ASP A 313 32.90 23.00 -5.78
C ASP A 313 33.35 23.99 -6.87
N VAL A 314 34.63 24.36 -6.85
CA VAL A 314 35.26 25.15 -7.91
C VAL A 314 35.64 24.23 -9.06
N VAL A 315 35.06 24.46 -10.23
CA VAL A 315 35.29 23.66 -11.44
C VAL A 315 35.93 24.52 -12.52
N LYS A 316 36.87 23.93 -13.28
CA LYS A 316 37.43 24.54 -14.49
C LYS A 316 36.68 24.02 -15.72
N MET A 317 36.80 24.73 -16.83
CA MET A 317 36.37 24.26 -18.13
C MET A 317 36.92 22.84 -18.38
N LYS A 318 36.06 21.94 -18.87
CA LYS A 318 36.32 20.51 -19.08
C LYS A 318 36.46 19.66 -17.81
N THR A 319 36.18 20.20 -16.63
CA THR A 319 36.14 19.38 -15.40
C THR A 319 34.93 18.43 -15.46
N PRO A 320 35.11 17.13 -15.19
CA PRO A 320 34.01 16.17 -15.26
C PRO A 320 33.01 16.37 -14.12
N LEU A 321 31.73 16.54 -14.46
CA LEU A 321 30.64 16.82 -13.52
C LEU A 321 29.82 15.57 -13.20
N ILE A 322 29.31 14.89 -14.23
CA ILE A 322 28.39 13.75 -14.11
C ILE A 322 28.74 12.69 -15.15
N VAL A 323 28.53 11.43 -14.82
CA VAL A 323 28.60 10.30 -15.76
C VAL A 323 27.19 9.78 -15.99
N ILE A 324 26.77 9.72 -17.25
CA ILE A 324 25.46 9.20 -17.68
C ILE A 324 25.70 7.93 -18.50
N THR A 325 24.86 6.92 -18.34
CA THR A 325 24.81 5.76 -19.23
C THR A 325 23.61 5.84 -20.16
N ALA A 326 23.85 5.56 -21.43
CA ALA A 326 22.79 5.39 -22.42
C ALA A 326 23.18 4.24 -23.35
N MET A 327 22.28 3.29 -23.58
CA MET A 327 22.54 2.12 -24.44
C MET A 327 23.82 1.35 -24.08
N LYS A 328 24.12 1.22 -22.77
CA LYS A 328 25.35 0.59 -22.21
C LYS A 328 26.64 1.33 -22.55
N MET A 329 26.57 2.58 -23.01
CA MET A 329 27.71 3.46 -23.22
C MET A 329 27.74 4.52 -22.13
N GLU A 330 28.89 4.70 -21.49
CA GLU A 330 29.12 5.74 -20.50
C GLU A 330 29.60 7.02 -21.17
N MET A 331 29.00 8.14 -20.81
CA MET A 331 29.38 9.48 -21.27
C MET A 331 29.66 10.37 -20.07
N ILE A 332 30.78 11.07 -20.12
CA ILE A 332 31.18 12.04 -19.09
C ILE A 332 30.71 13.42 -19.55
N ILE A 333 29.89 14.07 -18.73
CA ILE A 333 29.47 15.45 -18.91
C ILE A 333 30.46 16.36 -18.21
N GLU A 334 31.00 17.32 -18.94
CA GLU A 334 32.04 18.23 -18.47
C GLU A 334 31.53 19.66 -18.29
N SER A 335 32.20 20.45 -17.45
CA SER A 335 31.87 21.87 -17.27
C SER A 335 32.18 22.69 -18.53
N PRO A 336 31.24 23.49 -19.03
CA PRO A 336 31.46 24.36 -20.20
C PRO A 336 32.26 25.63 -19.87
N LEU A 337 32.47 25.95 -18.58
CA LEU A 337 33.13 27.18 -18.13
C LEU A 337 33.87 27.01 -16.79
N ASP A 338 34.74 27.97 -16.47
CA ASP A 338 35.35 28.11 -15.15
C ASP A 338 34.37 28.78 -14.18
N GLY A 339 34.12 28.16 -13.03
CA GLY A 339 33.09 28.64 -12.11
C GLY A 339 32.92 27.81 -10.84
N VAL A 340 31.85 28.09 -10.11
CA VAL A 340 31.45 27.38 -8.91
C VAL A 340 30.13 26.65 -9.18
N VAL A 341 30.04 25.39 -8.78
CA VAL A 341 28.80 24.61 -8.87
C VAL A 341 27.79 25.20 -7.90
N LYS A 342 26.71 25.79 -8.42
CA LYS A 342 25.66 26.39 -7.59
C LYS A 342 24.70 25.33 -7.07
N THR A 343 24.23 24.45 -7.96
CA THR A 343 23.19 23.47 -7.64
C THR A 343 23.37 22.22 -8.49
N VAL A 344 23.23 21.04 -7.87
CA VAL A 344 23.24 19.75 -8.56
C VAL A 344 21.83 19.17 -8.55
N PHE A 345 21.19 19.11 -9.71
CA PHE A 345 19.82 18.61 -9.87
C PHE A 345 19.75 17.09 -10.10
N ALA A 346 20.86 16.50 -10.57
CA ALA A 346 20.98 15.07 -10.79
C ALA A 346 21.05 14.26 -9.48
N LYS A 347 20.49 13.04 -9.49
CA LYS A 347 20.64 12.04 -8.42
C LYS A 347 21.20 10.73 -9.00
N PRO A 348 21.93 9.91 -8.22
CA PRO A 348 22.33 8.58 -8.67
C PRO A 348 21.11 7.75 -9.08
N ALA A 349 21.22 6.98 -10.18
CA ALA A 349 20.15 6.19 -10.81
C ALA A 349 18.94 7.02 -11.32
N MET A 350 19.08 8.34 -11.44
CA MET A 350 18.05 9.19 -12.05
C MET A 350 18.01 8.97 -13.56
N LYS A 351 16.83 8.64 -14.09
CA LYS A 351 16.58 8.67 -15.53
C LYS A 351 16.43 10.13 -15.99
N CYS A 352 17.10 10.51 -17.07
CA CYS A 352 17.03 11.84 -17.65
C CYS A 352 16.70 11.76 -19.14
N HIS A 353 15.94 12.73 -19.63
CA HIS A 353 15.69 12.96 -21.05
C HIS A 353 16.66 14.03 -21.61
N ALA A 354 16.75 14.11 -22.94
CA ALA A 354 17.52 15.18 -23.58
C ALA A 354 17.04 16.57 -23.12
N GLY A 355 17.97 17.42 -22.73
CA GLY A 355 17.75 18.78 -22.25
C GLY A 355 17.41 18.90 -20.77
N ASP A 356 17.30 17.81 -20.00
CA ASP A 356 17.06 17.90 -18.55
C ASP A 356 18.27 18.54 -17.86
N LEU A 357 18.04 19.53 -17.01
CA LEU A 357 19.06 20.24 -16.25
C LEU A 357 19.70 19.32 -15.23
N LEU A 358 21.02 19.17 -15.32
CA LEU A 358 21.81 18.30 -14.46
C LEU A 358 22.58 19.09 -13.40
N VAL A 359 23.25 20.18 -13.82
CA VAL A 359 24.08 21.02 -12.95
C VAL A 359 23.98 22.48 -13.39
N LEU A 360 23.94 23.39 -12.44
CA LEU A 360 24.09 24.83 -12.68
C LEU A 360 25.46 25.30 -12.17
N VAL A 361 26.27 25.88 -13.06
CA VAL A 361 27.60 26.44 -12.76
C VAL A 361 27.57 27.96 -12.92
N GLU A 362 27.94 28.69 -11.87
CA GLU A 362 28.08 30.14 -11.92
C GLU A 362 29.51 30.55 -12.23
N ARG A 363 29.68 31.50 -13.14
CA ARG A 363 31.01 31.98 -13.56
C ARG A 363 31.68 32.76 -12.43
N CYS A 364 32.91 32.43 -12.09
CA CYS A 364 33.73 33.28 -11.22
C CYS A 364 34.18 34.52 -12.00
N LEU A 365 33.67 35.70 -11.64
CA LEU A 365 34.25 36.96 -12.07
C LEU A 365 35.54 37.21 -11.25
N SER A 366 36.69 37.28 -11.91
CA SER A 366 37.94 37.69 -11.27
C SER A 366 37.84 39.15 -10.82
N SER A 367 37.91 39.39 -9.51
CA SER A 367 37.94 40.72 -8.90
C SER A 367 39.21 41.49 -9.29
N SER A 368 39.07 42.59 -10.02
CA SER A 368 40.08 43.64 -10.12
C SER A 368 39.89 44.66 -8.99
N SER A 369 41.01 45.05 -8.39
CA SER A 369 41.19 46.02 -7.31
C SER A 369 40.63 47.42 -7.61
N SER A 370 39.92 48.03 -6.66
CA SER A 370 40.06 49.48 -6.37
C SER A 370 39.58 49.84 -4.97
N SER A 371 40.25 50.83 -4.43
CA SER A 371 40.32 51.32 -3.05
C SER A 371 39.19 52.27 -2.64
N SER A 372 38.83 52.19 -1.35
CA SER A 372 38.36 53.26 -0.43
C SER A 372 37.61 54.49 -0.98
N SER A 373 36.41 54.73 -0.46
CA SER A 373 36.13 55.95 0.32
C SER A 373 34.81 55.85 1.09
N SER A 374 34.87 56.32 2.33
CA SER A 374 33.78 56.48 3.29
C SER A 374 32.95 57.74 3.01
N SER A 375 31.63 57.70 3.15
CA SER A 375 30.85 58.84 3.69
C SER A 375 29.42 58.46 4.10
N SER A 376 29.16 58.64 5.40
CA SER A 376 27.97 59.18 6.10
C SER A 376 26.54 59.15 5.48
N PHE A 377 25.62 58.57 6.27
CA PHE A 377 24.16 58.80 6.41
C PHE A 377 23.69 60.28 6.28
N PRO A 378 22.40 60.61 5.94
CA PRO A 378 21.23 60.27 6.80
C PRO A 378 19.84 60.02 6.16
N SER A 379 18.94 59.57 7.04
CA SER A 379 17.50 59.24 6.96
C SER A 379 16.58 60.16 6.14
N SER A 380 15.54 59.59 5.51
CA SER A 380 14.12 59.94 5.76
C SER A 380 13.12 59.07 4.95
N LEU A 381 12.00 58.74 5.63
CA LEU A 381 10.62 58.38 5.22
C LEU A 381 10.37 57.83 3.79
N ILE A 382 9.57 56.77 3.57
CA ILE A 382 8.09 56.72 3.60
C ILE A 382 7.61 55.24 3.55
N GLN A 383 6.50 54.97 4.25
CA GLN A 383 5.46 53.91 4.18
C GLN A 383 5.38 53.09 2.86
N SER A 384 4.88 51.84 2.74
CA SER A 384 3.88 51.05 3.48
C SER A 384 3.82 49.61 2.91
N THR A 385 3.28 48.69 3.75
CA THR A 385 2.41 47.52 3.44
C THR A 385 2.97 46.21 2.87
N GLU A 386 2.62 45.14 3.60
CA GLU A 386 2.35 43.75 3.20
C GLU A 386 3.53 42.84 2.80
N PHE A 387 4.04 42.07 3.76
CA PHE A 387 4.50 40.67 3.54
C PHE A 387 4.72 39.99 4.91
N ASP A 388 3.65 39.51 5.54
CA ASP A 388 3.75 38.75 6.79
C ASP A 388 2.60 37.75 6.89
N LEU A 389 2.72 36.61 6.19
CA LEU A 389 1.81 35.46 6.35
C LEU A 389 2.34 34.12 5.79
N LEU A 390 3.66 33.95 5.65
CA LEU A 390 4.24 32.72 5.07
C LEU A 390 5.42 32.13 5.87
N ASN A 391 5.38 32.19 7.21
CA ASN A 391 6.39 31.55 8.06
C ASN A 391 5.81 30.92 9.32
N ARG A 392 4.75 30.13 9.15
CA ARG A 392 4.36 29.10 10.13
C ARG A 392 3.88 27.89 9.36
N LEU A 393 4.76 26.90 9.19
CA LEU A 393 4.50 25.45 9.06
C LEU A 393 5.71 24.75 8.42
N THR A 394 6.86 24.83 9.09
CA THR A 394 7.94 23.86 8.93
C THR A 394 8.48 23.58 10.32
N ASP A 395 7.98 22.53 10.95
CA ASP A 395 8.71 21.72 11.93
C ASP A 395 7.84 20.54 12.36
N GLY A 396 8.29 19.32 12.07
CA GLY A 396 7.71 18.12 12.69
C GLY A 396 7.76 16.84 11.87
N CYS A 397 8.80 16.04 12.12
CA CYS A 397 8.84 14.58 11.97
C CYS A 397 9.11 13.95 10.59
N CYS A 398 10.40 13.78 10.33
CA CYS A 398 10.95 12.62 9.61
C CYS A 398 10.75 11.34 10.44
N ILE A 399 10.04 10.33 9.91
CA ILE A 399 10.25 8.92 10.29
C ILE A 399 10.20 8.06 9.01
N ASN A 400 11.30 7.38 8.75
CA ASN A 400 11.50 6.37 7.70
C ASN A 400 10.47 5.24 7.77
N LYS A 401 9.82 4.92 6.65
CA LYS A 401 9.36 3.54 6.34
C LYS A 401 9.43 3.30 4.82
N GLU A 402 10.14 2.24 4.45
CA GLU A 402 10.17 1.65 3.12
C GLU A 402 8.76 1.23 2.67
N PRO A 403 8.37 1.40 1.40
CA PRO A 403 7.15 0.81 0.88
C PRO A 403 7.42 -0.62 0.36
N LEU A 404 6.75 -1.58 0.98
CA LEU A 404 6.53 -2.92 0.43
C LEU A 404 5.82 -2.81 -0.92
N GLU A 405 6.41 -3.39 -1.97
CA GLU A 405 5.81 -3.53 -3.29
C GLU A 405 4.56 -4.42 -3.19
N CYS A 406 3.38 -3.80 -3.22
CA CYS A 406 2.12 -4.47 -3.41
C CYS A 406 1.78 -4.39 -4.90
N GLY A 407 1.93 -5.51 -5.61
CA GLY A 407 1.52 -5.63 -7.01
C GLY A 407 0.04 -5.25 -7.15
N SER A 408 -0.26 -4.36 -8.09
CA SER A 408 -1.62 -3.86 -8.25
C SER A 408 -2.54 -4.98 -8.74
N SER A 409 -3.71 -5.13 -8.14
CA SER A 409 -4.72 -6.12 -8.53
C SER A 409 -5.20 -5.97 -9.99
N ARG A 410 -4.91 -4.84 -10.64
CA ARG A 410 -5.19 -4.61 -12.07
C ARG A 410 -4.25 -5.38 -13.00
N GLU A 411 -3.01 -5.63 -12.58
CA GLU A 411 -2.01 -6.31 -13.40
C GLU A 411 -2.30 -7.82 -13.49
N ILE A 412 -2.90 -8.39 -12.45
CA ILE A 412 -3.37 -9.79 -12.41
C ILE A 412 -4.62 -9.95 -13.29
N ALA A 413 -5.52 -8.96 -13.30
CA ALA A 413 -6.73 -8.98 -14.14
C ALA A 413 -6.42 -8.92 -15.64
N ARG A 414 -5.36 -8.20 -16.04
CA ARG A 414 -4.98 -8.04 -17.45
C ARG A 414 -4.30 -9.29 -18.04
N ARG A 415 -3.53 -10.04 -17.24
CA ARG A 415 -2.88 -11.29 -17.65
C ARG A 415 -3.81 -12.51 -17.75
N SER A 416 -5.05 -12.40 -17.25
CA SER A 416 -6.01 -13.53 -17.30
C SER A 416 -6.93 -13.49 -18.54
N LEU A 417 -6.77 -12.48 -19.40
CA LEU A 417 -7.57 -12.24 -20.60
C LEU A 417 -6.77 -12.31 -21.91
N GLU A 418 -5.49 -12.71 -21.84
CA GLU A 418 -4.66 -13.18 -22.95
C GLU A 418 -4.36 -14.67 -22.75
#